data_AF-A0AAV9RAK0-F1
#
_entry.id   AF-A0AAV9RAK0-F1
#
_cell.length_a   1.000
_cell.length_b   1.000
_cell.length_c   1.000
_cell.angle_alpha   90.00
_cell.angle_beta   90.00
_cell.angle_gamma   90.00
#
_symmetry.space_group_name_H-M   'P 1'
#
loop_
_entity.id
_entity.type
_entity.pdbx_description
1 polymer ?
#
loop_
_entity_poly.entity_id
_entity_poly.type
_entity_poly.pdbx_seq_one_letter_code
_entity_poly.pdbx_strand_id
1 'polypeptide(L)'
;APSWTFILSALGLFIYQSLDAIDGKQARRTNSSSPLGELFDHGCDAVSTVFVAVGTCISCGIGQYSNWMFFCGFIGMFMFFCAHWQTYVSGTLRFGLVDVTEVQVAITIMYLMSAFGGVSLWHTVLPVIGVPLYVFPIMGIIGGALYSCYNYFYVILNGGVGKNGSTVADTSVLTPGLHIGLVLTLAFIIFKKSSSHLFEHHPCLYLLTFGTVIAKISNKLVIAHMTRSELHLPDPAFIGPGLLFLNQYFNNFIDEHIVLWIAMVLSLLDLTRYCTGVCLQIASHLRIRVFSITPQSNTHQD
;
A
#
# COMPACT_ATOMS: atom_id res chain seq x y z
N ALA A 1 16.34 15.87 -5.46
CA ALA A 1 15.74 16.50 -4.26
C ALA A 1 16.85 16.95 -3.32
N PRO A 2 16.65 18.02 -2.53
CA PRO A 2 17.62 18.47 -1.53
C PRO A 2 17.88 17.39 -0.45
N SER A 3 19.09 17.30 0.10
CA SER A 3 19.45 16.26 1.09
C SER A 3 18.52 16.21 2.31
N TRP A 4 18.05 17.37 2.78
CA TRP A 4 17.17 17.45 3.96
C TRP A 4 15.84 16.70 3.76
N THR A 5 15.33 16.59 2.53
CA THR A 5 14.08 15.85 2.29
C THR A 5 14.28 14.37 2.58
N PHE A 6 15.43 13.81 2.20
CA PHE A 6 15.74 12.40 2.45
C PHE A 6 16.01 12.12 3.93
N ILE A 7 16.63 13.06 4.66
CA ILE A 7 16.79 12.95 6.12
C ILE A 7 15.41 12.93 6.79
N LEU A 8 14.50 13.82 6.39
CA LEU A 8 13.13 13.83 6.91
C LEU A 8 12.35 12.56 6.53
N SER A 9 12.53 12.02 5.32
CA SER A 9 11.91 10.75 4.92
C SER A 9 12.45 9.57 5.74
N ALA A 10 13.77 9.52 5.99
CA ALA A 10 14.39 8.49 6.83
C ALA A 10 13.87 8.56 8.27
N LEU A 11 13.89 9.76 8.86
CA LEU A 11 13.41 9.97 10.22
C LEU A 11 11.91 9.69 10.33
N GLY A 12 11.12 10.17 9.37
CA GLY A 12 9.67 9.98 9.33
C GLY A 12 9.29 8.51 9.20
N LEU A 13 9.95 7.75 8.32
CA LEU A 13 9.71 6.31 8.17
C LEU A 13 10.11 5.54 9.45
N PHE A 14 11.26 5.86 10.03
CA PHE A 14 11.71 5.25 11.28
C PHE A 14 10.74 5.52 12.45
N ILE A 15 10.26 6.77 12.58
CA ILE A 15 9.27 7.14 13.59
C ILE A 15 7.96 6.41 13.33
N TYR A 16 7.45 6.42 12.09
CA TYR A 16 6.20 5.75 11.73
C TYR A 16 6.25 4.27 12.08
N GLN A 17 7.26 3.54 11.59
CA GLN A 17 7.46 2.12 11.88
C GLN A 17 7.56 1.83 13.38
N SER A 18 8.25 2.70 14.13
CA SER A 18 8.41 2.52 15.57
C SER A 18 7.09 2.71 16.31
N LEU A 19 6.28 3.70 15.90
CA LEU A 19 4.98 3.99 16.50
C LEU A 19 3.94 2.92 16.16
N ASP A 20 3.98 2.43 14.92
CA ASP A 20 3.18 1.31 14.44
C ASP A 20 3.49 0.04 15.25
N ALA A 21 4.75 -0.36 15.37
CA ALA A 21 5.13 -1.58 16.10
C ALA A 21 4.83 -1.58 17.63
N ILE A 22 4.48 -0.43 18.22
CA ILE A 22 4.15 -0.30 19.64
C ILE A 22 2.65 -0.15 19.90
N ASP A 23 1.82 0.13 18.91
CA ASP A 23 0.41 0.46 19.11
C ASP A 23 -0.39 -0.72 19.67
N GLY A 24 -0.19 -1.94 19.14
CA GLY A 24 -0.84 -3.16 19.59
C GLY A 24 -0.31 -3.63 20.94
N LYS A 25 0.97 -3.35 21.24
CA LYS A 25 1.54 -3.58 22.58
C LYS A 25 0.88 -2.66 23.59
N GLN A 26 0.70 -1.39 23.24
CA GLN A 26 0.04 -0.42 24.09
C GLN A 26 -1.44 -0.79 24.28
N ALA A 27 -2.16 -1.14 23.21
CA ALA A 27 -3.56 -1.56 23.27
C ALA A 27 -3.77 -2.78 24.19
N ARG A 28 -2.87 -3.77 24.14
CA ARG A 28 -2.90 -4.91 25.08
C ARG A 28 -2.64 -4.47 26.52
N ARG A 29 -1.66 -3.59 26.74
CA ARG A 29 -1.32 -3.07 28.07
C ARG A 29 -2.46 -2.28 28.70
N THR A 30 -3.20 -1.52 27.89
CA THR A 30 -4.33 -0.70 28.35
C THR A 30 -5.69 -1.40 28.25
N ASN A 31 -5.72 -2.69 27.88
CA ASN A 31 -6.95 -3.47 27.62
C ASN A 31 -7.91 -2.75 26.65
N SER A 32 -7.37 -2.11 25.61
CA SER A 32 -8.12 -1.35 24.60
C SER A 32 -7.99 -1.92 23.18
N SER A 33 -7.58 -3.19 23.06
CA SER A 33 -7.57 -3.90 21.77
C SER A 33 -8.97 -3.96 21.17
N SER A 34 -9.11 -3.61 19.90
CA SER A 34 -10.40 -3.62 19.20
C SER A 34 -10.23 -3.80 17.69
N PRO A 35 -11.28 -4.26 16.98
CA PRO A 35 -11.32 -4.28 15.52
C PRO A 35 -11.03 -2.90 14.90
N LEU A 36 -11.48 -1.82 15.54
CA LEU A 36 -11.19 -0.47 15.05
C LEU A 36 -9.69 -0.16 15.06
N GLY A 37 -8.96 -0.63 16.08
CA GLY A 37 -7.51 -0.45 16.17
C GLY A 37 -6.77 -1.15 15.05
N GLU A 38 -7.09 -2.41 14.80
CA GLU A 38 -6.53 -3.20 13.68
C GLU A 38 -6.86 -2.59 12.32
N LEU A 39 -8.06 -2.07 12.13
CA LEU A 39 -8.41 -1.32 10.91
C LEU A 39 -7.57 -0.04 10.75
N PHE A 40 -7.29 0.66 11.85
CA PHE A 40 -6.56 1.92 11.81
C PHE A 40 -5.08 1.72 11.50
N ASP A 41 -4.45 0.72 12.14
CA ASP A 41 -3.09 0.21 11.86
C ASP A 41 -2.96 -0.07 10.35
N HIS A 42 -3.68 -1.09 9.86
CA HIS A 42 -3.54 -1.53 8.48
C HIS A 42 -4.02 -0.49 7.47
N GLY A 43 -5.00 0.33 7.86
CA GLY A 43 -5.50 1.44 7.05
C GLY A 43 -4.46 2.54 6.83
N CYS A 44 -3.68 2.86 7.86
CA CYS A 44 -2.55 3.78 7.75
C CYS A 44 -1.43 3.17 6.93
N ASP A 45 -1.14 1.88 7.11
CA ASP A 45 -0.11 1.17 6.35
C ASP A 45 -0.38 1.11 4.85
N ALA A 46 -1.64 0.92 4.47
CA ALA A 46 -2.06 0.94 3.08
C ALA A 46 -1.73 2.28 2.40
N VAL A 47 -1.92 3.40 3.12
CA VAL A 47 -1.63 4.76 2.64
C VAL A 47 -0.13 5.06 2.70
N SER A 48 0.54 4.70 3.80
CA SER A 48 1.97 4.97 4.00
C SER A 48 2.81 4.26 2.93
N THR A 49 2.43 3.03 2.55
CA THR A 49 3.06 2.26 1.48
C THR A 49 3.13 3.03 0.15
N VAL A 50 2.11 3.84 -0.17
CA VAL A 50 2.09 4.67 -1.38
C VAL A 50 3.19 5.73 -1.35
N PHE A 51 3.30 6.46 -0.23
CA PHE A 51 4.31 7.49 -0.05
C PHE A 51 5.72 6.92 0.00
N VAL A 52 5.89 5.77 0.68
CA VAL A 52 7.17 5.05 0.73
C VAL A 52 7.60 4.59 -0.67
N ALA A 53 6.69 4.08 -1.49
CA ALA A 53 6.99 3.67 -2.86
C ALA A 53 7.45 4.88 -3.72
N VAL A 54 6.72 5.99 -3.68
CA VAL A 54 7.09 7.23 -4.38
C VAL A 54 8.44 7.75 -3.89
N GLY A 55 8.63 7.85 -2.57
CA GLY A 55 9.87 8.33 -1.97
C GLY A 55 11.07 7.47 -2.36
N THR A 56 10.91 6.14 -2.38
CA THR A 56 11.96 5.19 -2.77
C THR A 56 12.34 5.33 -4.24
N CYS A 57 11.35 5.55 -5.12
CA CYS A 57 11.64 5.82 -6.54
C CYS A 57 12.45 7.11 -6.72
N ILE A 58 12.11 8.16 -5.97
CA ILE A 58 12.81 9.45 -5.98
C ILE A 58 14.22 9.31 -5.41
N SER A 59 14.40 8.60 -4.30
CA SER A 59 15.69 8.46 -3.64
C SER A 59 16.71 7.76 -4.53
N CYS A 60 16.27 6.73 -5.25
CA CYS A 60 17.13 5.92 -6.12
C CYS A 60 17.31 6.47 -7.53
N GLY A 61 16.66 7.58 -7.89
CA GLY A 61 16.80 8.19 -9.23
C GLY A 61 16.24 7.34 -10.38
N ILE A 62 15.39 6.34 -10.10
CA ILE A 62 14.89 5.40 -11.11
C ILE A 62 13.82 5.99 -12.04
N GLY A 63 13.41 7.25 -11.84
CA GLY A 63 12.43 7.94 -12.69
C GLY A 63 12.87 8.11 -14.14
N GLN A 64 14.16 7.98 -14.44
CA GLN A 64 14.66 7.96 -15.83
C GLN A 64 14.28 6.66 -16.57
N TYR A 65 13.88 5.62 -15.84
CA TYR A 65 13.52 4.33 -16.38
C TYR A 65 12.06 4.00 -16.06
N SER A 66 11.12 4.55 -16.83
CA SER A 66 9.68 4.49 -16.54
C SER A 66 9.15 3.07 -16.30
N ASN A 67 9.66 2.06 -17.02
CA ASN A 67 9.26 0.66 -16.77
C ASN A 67 9.67 0.16 -15.37
N TRP A 68 10.90 0.47 -14.95
CA TRP A 68 11.39 0.12 -13.62
C TRP A 68 10.70 0.93 -12.54
N MET A 69 10.44 2.22 -12.79
CA MET A 69 9.68 3.07 -11.88
C MET A 69 8.25 2.56 -11.71
N PHE A 70 7.58 2.15 -12.79
CA PHE A 70 6.24 1.55 -12.71
C PHE A 70 6.26 0.28 -11.86
N PHE A 71 7.18 -0.65 -12.16
CA PHE A 71 7.32 -1.88 -11.38
C PHE A 71 7.60 -1.60 -9.89
N CYS A 72 8.62 -0.81 -9.57
CA CYS A 72 9.00 -0.50 -8.19
C CYS A 72 7.93 0.31 -7.45
N GLY A 73 7.19 1.17 -8.16
CA GLY A 73 6.13 1.99 -7.60
C GLY A 73 4.89 1.17 -7.19
N PHE A 74 4.57 0.11 -7.92
CA PHE A 74 3.36 -0.70 -7.66
C PHE A 74 3.61 -1.98 -6.88
N ILE A 75 4.82 -2.55 -6.92
CA ILE A 75 5.09 -3.87 -6.32
C ILE A 75 4.89 -3.90 -4.81
N GLY A 76 5.28 -2.84 -4.09
CA GLY A 76 5.06 -2.76 -2.64
C GLY A 76 3.57 -2.74 -2.28
N MET A 77 2.77 -1.97 -3.02
CA MET A 77 1.32 -1.91 -2.84
C MET A 77 0.64 -3.26 -3.16
N PHE A 78 1.11 -3.95 -4.20
CA PHE A 78 0.66 -5.30 -4.53
C PHE A 78 1.02 -6.32 -3.43
N MET A 79 2.23 -6.27 -2.89
CA MET A 79 2.65 -7.14 -1.79
C MET A 79 1.82 -6.91 -0.53
N PHE A 80 1.56 -5.64 -0.18
CA PHE A 80 0.67 -5.28 0.93
C PHE A 80 -0.75 -5.85 0.73
N PHE A 81 -1.29 -5.74 -0.48
CA PHE A 81 -2.59 -6.34 -0.81
C PHE A 81 -2.58 -7.87 -0.68
N CYS A 82 -1.53 -8.54 -1.16
CA CYS A 82 -1.39 -9.99 -1.03
C CYS A 82 -1.30 -10.47 0.42
N ALA A 83 -0.63 -9.71 1.30
CA ALA A 83 -0.59 -9.99 2.74
C ALA A 83 -2.00 -9.97 3.37
N HIS A 84 -2.86 -9.06 2.95
CA HIS A 84 -4.25 -9.01 3.41
C HIS A 84 -5.14 -10.04 2.71
N TRP A 85 -4.82 -10.41 1.47
CA TRP A 85 -5.50 -11.48 0.75
C TRP A 85 -5.26 -12.83 1.42
N GLN A 86 -4.02 -13.17 1.78
CA GLN A 86 -3.79 -14.40 2.56
C GLN A 86 -4.54 -14.39 3.89
N THR A 87 -4.72 -13.23 4.52
CA THR A 87 -5.44 -13.07 5.79
C THR A 87 -6.94 -13.28 5.60
N TYR A 88 -7.51 -12.72 4.53
CA TYR A 88 -8.90 -12.96 4.14
C TYR A 88 -9.18 -14.43 3.80
N VAL A 89 -8.19 -15.16 3.28
CA VAL A 89 -8.33 -16.60 2.99
C VAL A 89 -8.18 -17.45 4.25
N SER A 90 -7.09 -17.23 5.00
CA SER A 90 -6.64 -18.12 6.09
C SER A 90 -7.14 -17.74 7.47
N GLY A 91 -7.71 -16.55 7.62
CA GLY A 91 -8.18 -16.02 8.89
C GLY A 91 -7.08 -15.45 9.79
N THR A 92 -5.81 -15.51 9.38
CA THR A 92 -4.67 -15.04 10.19
C THR A 92 -3.63 -14.36 9.32
N LEU A 93 -3.13 -13.21 9.76
CA LEU A 93 -1.95 -12.59 9.16
C LEU A 93 -0.69 -13.36 9.57
N ARG A 94 0.13 -13.76 8.59
CA ARG A 94 1.36 -14.53 8.81
C ARG A 94 2.57 -13.71 8.39
N PHE A 95 3.53 -13.61 9.29
CA PHE A 95 4.78 -12.89 9.08
C PHE A 95 5.92 -13.83 8.69
N GLY A 96 6.74 -13.38 7.75
CA GLY A 96 7.96 -14.07 7.32
C GLY A 96 9.18 -13.76 8.20
N LEU A 97 10.31 -14.41 7.88
CA LEU A 97 11.62 -14.06 8.46
C LEU A 97 12.13 -12.70 7.96
N VAL A 98 11.75 -12.34 6.73
CA VAL A 98 11.99 -11.04 6.13
C VAL A 98 10.62 -10.54 5.70
N ASP A 99 10.19 -9.43 6.29
CA ASP A 99 8.87 -8.86 6.08
C ASP A 99 8.95 -7.33 6.03
N VAL A 100 7.82 -6.65 6.19
CA VAL A 100 7.71 -5.18 6.12
C VAL A 100 8.77 -4.46 6.96
N THR A 101 9.11 -4.98 8.14
CA THR A 101 10.08 -4.34 9.06
C THR A 101 11.47 -4.23 8.46
N GLU A 102 12.03 -5.34 7.94
CA GLU A 102 13.36 -5.36 7.34
C GLU A 102 13.40 -4.51 6.06
N VAL A 103 12.31 -4.52 5.29
CA VAL A 103 12.18 -3.71 4.07
C VAL A 103 12.16 -2.22 4.40
N GLN A 104 11.42 -1.79 5.43
CA GLN A 104 11.39 -0.38 5.86
C GLN A 104 12.74 0.09 6.42
N VAL A 105 13.48 -0.76 7.12
CA VAL A 105 14.86 -0.47 7.54
C VAL A 105 15.78 -0.31 6.32
N ALA A 106 15.68 -1.20 5.33
CA ALA A 106 16.44 -1.07 4.09
C ALA A 106 16.13 0.24 3.35
N ILE A 107 14.85 0.63 3.25
CA ILE A 107 14.43 1.90 2.64
C ILE A 107 14.95 3.10 3.44
N THR A 108 14.93 3.03 4.78
CA THR A 108 15.51 4.07 5.64
C THR A 108 17.00 4.26 5.36
N ILE A 109 17.75 3.15 5.21
CA ILE A 109 19.17 3.19 4.80
C ILE A 109 19.31 3.82 3.40
N MET A 110 18.45 3.46 2.45
CA MET A 110 18.47 4.03 1.10
C MET A 110 18.23 5.56 1.12
N TYR A 111 17.32 6.04 1.97
CA TYR A 111 17.12 7.48 2.16
C TYR A 111 18.37 8.16 2.74
N LEU A 112 19.01 7.56 3.76
CA LEU A 112 20.26 8.10 4.30
C LEU A 112 21.38 8.12 3.26
N MET A 113 21.52 7.08 2.45
CA MET A 113 22.48 7.04 1.33
C MET A 113 22.24 8.19 0.34
N SER A 114 20.98 8.41 -0.07
CA SER A 114 20.63 9.54 -0.94
C SER A 114 20.81 10.90 -0.28
N ALA A 115 20.63 11.01 1.04
CA ALA A 115 20.84 12.26 1.78
C ALA A 115 22.31 12.70 1.73
N PHE A 116 23.24 11.79 1.99
CA PHE A 116 24.66 12.09 2.07
C PHE A 116 25.39 12.01 0.72
N GLY A 117 25.04 11.05 -0.14
CA GLY A 117 25.68 10.86 -1.45
C GLY A 117 24.96 11.54 -2.62
N GLY A 118 23.78 12.10 -2.38
CA GLY A 118 22.89 12.60 -3.43
C GLY A 118 22.27 11.47 -4.25
N VAL A 119 21.30 11.82 -5.10
CA VAL A 119 20.65 10.85 -6.00
C VAL A 119 21.65 10.30 -7.05
N SER A 120 22.66 11.09 -7.42
CA SER A 120 23.73 10.67 -8.33
C SER A 120 24.56 9.49 -7.82
N LEU A 121 24.61 9.25 -6.50
CA LEU A 121 25.26 8.09 -5.91
C LEU A 121 24.78 6.79 -6.56
N TRP A 122 23.47 6.68 -6.81
CA TRP A 122 22.85 5.48 -7.35
C TRP A 122 23.27 5.15 -8.78
N HIS A 123 23.74 6.15 -9.53
CA HIS A 123 24.26 5.99 -10.89
C HIS A 123 25.77 5.74 -10.93
N THR A 124 26.44 5.72 -9.77
CA THR A 124 27.87 5.42 -9.70
C THR A 124 28.11 3.94 -10.01
N VAL A 125 29.01 3.67 -10.96
CA VAL A 125 29.41 2.31 -11.34
C VAL A 125 30.41 1.77 -10.33
N LEU A 126 30.12 0.61 -9.74
CA LEU A 126 31.01 -0.01 -8.78
C LEU A 126 32.27 -0.56 -9.47
N PRO A 127 33.49 -0.20 -9.02
CA PRO A 127 34.74 -0.54 -9.72
C PRO A 127 34.99 -2.04 -9.91
N VAL A 128 34.50 -2.88 -8.98
CA VAL A 128 34.75 -4.33 -8.99
C VAL A 128 33.71 -5.09 -9.81
N ILE A 129 32.45 -4.64 -9.78
CA ILE A 129 31.30 -5.39 -10.35
C ILE A 129 30.90 -4.82 -11.72
N GLY A 130 31.24 -3.56 -12.01
CA GLY A 130 30.94 -2.92 -13.29
C GLY A 130 29.48 -2.54 -13.50
N VAL A 131 28.64 -2.60 -12.46
CA VAL A 131 27.21 -2.23 -12.52
C VAL A 131 26.91 -0.98 -11.68
N PRO A 132 25.90 -0.17 -12.07
CA PRO A 132 25.41 0.94 -11.26
C PRO A 132 24.81 0.47 -9.93
N LEU A 133 24.93 1.30 -8.89
CA LEU A 133 24.44 0.98 -7.55
C LEU A 133 22.91 0.78 -7.47
N TYR A 134 22.11 1.45 -8.29
CA TYR A 134 20.64 1.30 -8.30
C TYR A 134 20.16 -0.12 -8.65
N VAL A 135 21.02 -0.94 -9.26
CA VAL A 135 20.70 -2.34 -9.62
C VAL A 135 20.46 -3.18 -8.36
N PHE A 136 21.18 -2.94 -7.26
CA PHE A 136 21.06 -3.73 -6.04
C PHE A 136 19.68 -3.61 -5.38
N PRO A 137 19.13 -2.39 -5.15
CA PRO A 137 17.74 -2.26 -4.70
C PRO A 137 16.73 -2.95 -5.62
N ILE A 138 16.87 -2.83 -6.93
CA ILE A 138 15.94 -3.47 -7.89
C ILE A 138 16.01 -5.00 -7.75
N MET A 139 17.22 -5.57 -7.67
CA MET A 139 17.41 -7.00 -7.46
C MET A 139 16.84 -7.46 -6.11
N GLY A 140 17.02 -6.66 -5.05
CA GLY A 140 16.42 -6.91 -3.74
C GLY A 140 14.89 -6.90 -3.79
N ILE A 141 14.29 -5.92 -4.48
CA ILE A 141 12.84 -5.83 -4.68
C ILE A 141 12.32 -7.04 -5.46
N ILE A 142 12.99 -7.45 -6.54
CA ILE A 142 12.58 -8.63 -7.33
C ILE A 142 12.68 -9.90 -6.48
N GLY A 143 13.81 -10.11 -5.81
CA GLY A 143 14.03 -11.29 -4.96
C GLY A 143 13.02 -11.36 -3.81
N GLY A 144 12.81 -10.25 -3.12
CA GLY A 144 11.81 -10.13 -2.05
C GLY A 144 10.39 -10.35 -2.57
N ALA A 145 10.02 -9.74 -3.69
CA ALA A 145 8.72 -9.94 -4.30
C ALA A 145 8.47 -11.40 -4.71
N LEU A 146 9.46 -12.09 -5.30
CA LEU A 146 9.34 -13.49 -5.67
C LEU A 146 9.17 -14.39 -4.42
N TYR A 147 9.97 -14.15 -3.39
CA TYR A 147 9.90 -14.87 -2.12
C TYR A 147 8.54 -14.66 -1.43
N SER A 148 8.12 -13.40 -1.27
CA SER A 148 6.84 -13.05 -0.64
C SER A 148 5.65 -13.54 -1.46
N CYS A 149 5.66 -13.40 -2.78
CA CYS A 149 4.63 -13.96 -3.66
C CYS A 149 4.49 -15.47 -3.45
N TYR A 150 5.60 -16.22 -3.47
CA TYR A 150 5.57 -17.65 -3.27
C TYR A 150 4.88 -18.03 -1.96
N ASN A 151 5.26 -17.38 -0.86
CA ASN A 151 4.68 -17.64 0.47
C ASN A 151 3.19 -17.25 0.53
N TYR A 152 2.83 -16.06 0.03
CA TYR A 152 1.44 -15.59 0.06
C TYR A 152 0.53 -16.47 -0.81
N PHE A 153 0.92 -16.79 -2.05
CA PHE A 153 0.12 -17.61 -2.93
C PHE A 153 0.03 -19.06 -2.48
N TYR A 154 1.08 -19.59 -1.82
CA TYR A 154 1.00 -20.89 -1.17
C TYR A 154 -0.14 -20.92 -0.12
N VAL A 155 -0.27 -19.89 0.71
CA VAL A 155 -1.34 -19.78 1.71
C VAL A 155 -2.70 -19.49 1.06
N ILE A 156 -2.78 -18.61 0.06
CA ILE A 156 -4.04 -18.27 -0.63
C ILE A 156 -4.65 -19.51 -1.30
N LEU A 157 -3.82 -20.39 -1.87
CA LEU A 157 -4.31 -21.56 -2.62
C LEU A 157 -4.61 -22.78 -1.73
N ASN A 158 -3.97 -22.89 -0.56
CA ASN A 158 -4.08 -24.09 0.29
C ASN A 158 -4.63 -23.83 1.69
N GLY A 159 -4.78 -22.56 2.10
CA GLY A 159 -5.04 -22.16 3.48
C GLY A 159 -6.47 -21.71 3.78
N GLY A 160 -7.43 -21.90 2.86
CA GLY A 160 -8.81 -21.44 3.06
C GLY A 160 -9.51 -22.12 4.22
N VAL A 161 -10.08 -21.33 5.13
CA VAL A 161 -10.77 -21.81 6.35
C VAL A 161 -12.30 -21.85 6.23
N GLY A 162 -12.86 -21.27 5.16
CA GLY A 162 -14.29 -21.31 4.87
C GLY A 162 -14.77 -22.66 4.35
N LYS A 163 -16.07 -22.77 4.10
CA LYS A 163 -16.68 -24.00 3.54
C LYS A 163 -15.98 -24.41 2.26
N ASN A 164 -15.63 -25.69 2.14
CA ASN A 164 -14.90 -26.25 0.99
C ASN A 164 -13.52 -25.60 0.73
N GLY A 165 -12.84 -25.08 1.77
CA GLY A 165 -11.55 -24.42 1.63
C GLY A 165 -11.65 -23.01 1.02
N SER A 166 -12.80 -22.36 1.19
CA SER A 166 -13.04 -20.99 0.74
C SER A 166 -12.49 -19.95 1.73
N THR A 167 -12.70 -18.67 1.44
CA THR A 167 -12.28 -17.54 2.31
C THR A 167 -13.07 -17.49 3.63
N VAL A 168 -12.71 -16.59 4.55
CA VAL A 168 -13.45 -16.38 5.80
C VAL A 168 -14.92 -15.96 5.60
N ALA A 169 -15.26 -15.42 4.43
CA ALA A 169 -16.60 -15.02 4.05
C ALA A 169 -17.33 -16.09 3.21
N ASP A 170 -16.83 -17.32 3.17
CA ASP A 170 -17.34 -18.42 2.33
C ASP A 170 -17.36 -18.09 0.81
N THR A 171 -16.55 -17.12 0.37
CA THR A 171 -16.37 -16.75 -1.06
C THR A 171 -15.12 -17.37 -1.68
N SER A 172 -15.03 -17.38 -3.02
CA SER A 172 -13.85 -17.87 -3.74
C SER A 172 -12.56 -17.20 -3.24
N VAL A 173 -11.53 -18.02 -3.04
CA VAL A 173 -10.18 -17.55 -2.68
C VAL A 173 -9.55 -16.67 -3.76
N LEU A 174 -10.08 -16.67 -4.98
CA LEU A 174 -9.57 -15.86 -6.09
C LEU A 174 -10.25 -14.50 -6.25
N THR A 175 -11.37 -14.24 -5.56
CA THR A 175 -12.16 -13.00 -5.72
C THR A 175 -11.36 -11.73 -5.43
N PRO A 176 -10.51 -11.65 -4.37
CA PRO A 176 -9.68 -10.46 -4.14
C PRO A 176 -8.70 -10.19 -5.30
N GLY A 177 -8.22 -11.26 -5.96
CA GLY A 177 -7.34 -11.15 -7.13
C GLY A 177 -7.95 -10.37 -8.29
N LEU A 178 -9.28 -10.45 -8.49
CA LEU A 178 -9.97 -9.68 -9.51
C LEU A 178 -9.90 -8.17 -9.26
N HIS A 179 -9.94 -7.73 -8.00
CA HIS A 179 -9.92 -6.32 -7.65
C HIS A 179 -8.54 -5.71 -7.94
N ILE A 180 -7.49 -6.29 -7.36
CA ILE A 180 -6.13 -5.80 -7.56
C ILE A 180 -5.66 -5.99 -9.01
N GLY A 181 -6.06 -7.10 -9.65
CA GLY A 181 -5.77 -7.38 -11.05
C GLY A 181 -6.40 -6.33 -11.98
N LEU A 182 -7.65 -5.93 -11.72
CA LEU A 182 -8.31 -4.87 -12.48
C LEU A 182 -7.58 -3.52 -12.33
N VAL A 183 -7.24 -3.11 -11.10
CA VAL A 183 -6.51 -1.83 -10.88
C VAL A 183 -5.16 -1.83 -11.57
N LEU A 184 -4.35 -2.88 -11.38
CA LEU A 184 -3.02 -2.98 -11.97
C LEU A 184 -3.08 -3.07 -13.50
N THR A 185 -4.08 -3.75 -14.05
CA THR A 185 -4.31 -3.82 -15.50
C THR A 185 -4.67 -2.45 -16.06
N LEU A 186 -5.59 -1.72 -15.41
CA LEU A 186 -5.93 -0.35 -15.80
C LEU A 186 -4.70 0.55 -15.70
N ALA A 187 -3.95 0.50 -14.60
CA ALA A 187 -2.73 1.26 -14.42
C ALA A 187 -1.69 0.95 -15.51
N PHE A 188 -1.55 -0.31 -15.91
CA PHE A 188 -0.60 -0.68 -16.96
C PHE A 188 -1.07 -0.25 -18.36
N ILE A 189 -2.35 -0.46 -18.68
CA ILE A 189 -2.91 -0.05 -19.97
C ILE A 189 -2.83 1.47 -20.12
N ILE A 190 -3.19 2.22 -19.07
CA ILE A 190 -3.16 3.68 -19.10
C ILE A 190 -1.73 4.19 -19.27
N PHE A 191 -0.77 3.59 -18.59
CA PHE A 191 0.65 3.88 -18.81
C PHE A 191 1.04 3.61 -20.27
N LYS A 192 0.74 2.42 -20.81
CA LYS A 192 1.25 2.01 -22.14
C LYS A 192 0.53 2.61 -23.33
N LYS A 193 -0.72 3.04 -23.17
CA LYS A 193 -1.52 3.63 -24.25
C LYS A 193 -1.57 5.15 -24.23
N SER A 194 -1.01 5.80 -23.20
CA SER A 194 -1.01 7.25 -23.13
C SER A 194 -0.24 7.86 -24.30
N SER A 195 -0.91 8.68 -25.11
CA SER A 195 -0.26 9.41 -26.21
C SER A 195 0.52 10.62 -25.70
N SER A 196 0.18 11.12 -24.51
CA SER A 196 0.86 12.23 -23.85
C SER A 196 1.99 11.79 -22.92
N HIS A 197 2.34 10.49 -22.87
CA HIS A 197 3.34 9.97 -21.92
C HIS A 197 3.02 10.36 -20.47
N LEU A 198 1.74 10.23 -20.08
CA LEU A 198 1.19 10.71 -18.82
C LEU A 198 1.99 10.23 -17.59
N PHE A 199 2.37 8.96 -17.57
CA PHE A 199 3.14 8.40 -16.46
C PHE A 199 4.56 8.95 -16.43
N GLU A 200 5.21 9.09 -17.58
CA GLU A 200 6.58 9.57 -17.68
C GLU A 200 6.72 11.04 -17.30
N HIS A 201 5.73 11.87 -17.65
CA HIS A 201 5.72 13.30 -17.31
C HIS A 201 5.19 13.58 -15.90
N HIS A 202 4.23 12.79 -15.41
CA HIS A 202 3.59 13.00 -14.11
C HIS A 202 3.60 11.76 -13.19
N PRO A 203 4.77 11.11 -12.97
CA PRO A 203 4.81 9.80 -12.33
C PRO A 203 4.40 9.83 -10.85
N CYS A 204 4.73 10.91 -10.12
CA CYS A 204 4.35 11.04 -8.71
C CYS A 204 2.83 11.15 -8.56
N LEU A 205 2.17 12.00 -9.35
CA LEU A 205 0.72 12.14 -9.34
C LEU A 205 0.04 10.84 -9.76
N TYR A 206 0.60 10.14 -10.74
CA TYR A 206 0.12 8.84 -11.19
C TYR A 206 0.16 7.78 -10.09
N LEU A 207 1.32 7.61 -9.45
CA LEU A 207 1.51 6.66 -8.34
C LEU A 207 0.62 7.02 -7.14
N LEU A 208 0.47 8.31 -6.82
CA LEU A 208 -0.45 8.75 -5.77
C LEU A 208 -1.91 8.41 -6.11
N THR A 209 -2.34 8.61 -7.35
CA THR A 209 -3.72 8.35 -7.80
C THR A 209 -4.07 6.88 -7.68
N PHE A 210 -3.30 6.01 -8.35
CA PHE A 210 -3.57 4.57 -8.31
C PHE A 210 -3.21 3.95 -6.96
N GLY A 211 -2.21 4.48 -6.27
CA GLY A 211 -1.89 4.07 -4.91
C GLY A 211 -3.04 4.33 -3.94
N THR A 212 -3.72 5.48 -4.06
CA THR A 212 -4.93 5.79 -3.27
C THR A 212 -6.07 4.81 -3.55
N VAL A 213 -6.25 4.42 -4.82
CA VAL A 213 -7.23 3.39 -5.21
C VAL A 213 -6.87 2.03 -4.59
N ILE A 214 -5.61 1.60 -4.69
CA ILE A 214 -5.15 0.35 -4.09
C ILE A 214 -5.30 0.39 -2.57
N ALA A 215 -4.94 1.50 -1.92
CA ALA A 215 -5.09 1.67 -0.48
C ALA A 215 -6.54 1.51 -0.03
N LYS A 216 -7.50 2.13 -0.74
CA LYS A 216 -8.93 1.95 -0.43
C LYS A 216 -9.36 0.49 -0.57
N ILE A 217 -8.96 -0.19 -1.64
CA ILE A 217 -9.36 -1.58 -1.89
C ILE A 217 -8.71 -2.51 -0.86
N SER A 218 -7.46 -2.26 -0.46
CA SER A 218 -6.80 -2.97 0.66
C SER A 218 -7.57 -2.77 1.96
N ASN A 219 -8.01 -1.55 2.29
CA ASN A 219 -8.81 -1.29 3.49
C ASN A 219 -10.14 -2.03 3.46
N LYS A 220 -10.80 -2.09 2.29
CA LYS A 220 -12.01 -2.91 2.11
C LYS A 220 -11.73 -4.39 2.36
N LEU A 221 -10.59 -4.91 1.93
CA LEU A 221 -10.20 -6.31 2.14
C LEU A 221 -9.93 -6.60 3.62
N VAL A 222 -9.26 -5.69 4.33
CA VAL A 222 -9.07 -5.76 5.80
C VAL A 222 -10.43 -5.86 6.49
N ILE A 223 -11.35 -4.96 6.16
CA ILE A 223 -12.70 -4.95 6.75
C ILE A 223 -13.43 -6.25 6.41
N ALA A 224 -13.42 -6.66 5.14
CA ALA A 224 -14.07 -7.89 4.69
C ALA A 224 -13.60 -9.12 5.46
N HIS A 225 -12.31 -9.18 5.80
CA HIS A 225 -11.76 -10.21 6.68
C HIS A 225 -12.36 -10.14 8.09
N MET A 226 -12.30 -8.97 8.71
CA MET A 226 -12.74 -8.76 10.10
C MET A 226 -14.25 -8.99 10.28
N THR A 227 -15.05 -8.58 9.30
CA THR A 227 -16.52 -8.72 9.31
C THR A 227 -17.00 -10.02 8.67
N ARG A 228 -16.08 -10.85 8.12
CA ARG A 228 -16.40 -12.07 7.36
C ARG A 228 -17.43 -11.81 6.25
N SER A 229 -17.27 -10.71 5.55
CA SER A 229 -18.19 -10.29 4.48
C SER A 229 -17.55 -10.43 3.12
N GLU A 230 -18.37 -10.59 2.09
CA GLU A 230 -17.90 -10.66 0.71
C GLU A 230 -17.28 -9.34 0.25
N LEU A 231 -16.28 -9.43 -0.63
CA LEU A 231 -15.70 -8.26 -1.29
C LEU A 231 -16.40 -8.00 -2.64
N HIS A 232 -17.32 -7.04 -2.65
CA HIS A 232 -18.04 -6.66 -3.88
C HIS A 232 -17.17 -5.82 -4.83
N LEU A 233 -17.15 -6.25 -6.10
CA LEU A 233 -16.38 -5.62 -7.19
C LEU A 233 -16.86 -4.22 -7.59
N PRO A 234 -18.17 -3.92 -7.69
CA PRO A 234 -18.63 -2.57 -7.96
C PRO A 234 -18.19 -1.63 -6.84
N ASP A 235 -17.29 -0.71 -7.16
CA ASP A 235 -16.73 0.21 -6.18
C ASP A 235 -16.40 1.58 -6.80
N PRO A 236 -16.74 2.71 -6.13
CA PRO A 236 -16.39 4.05 -6.59
C PRO A 236 -14.89 4.30 -6.82
N ALA A 237 -14.01 3.49 -6.22
CA ALA A 237 -12.56 3.58 -6.39
C ALA A 237 -12.14 3.46 -7.86
N PHE A 238 -12.91 2.73 -8.66
CA PHE A 238 -12.65 2.52 -10.08
C PHE A 238 -13.11 3.68 -10.97
N ILE A 239 -13.84 4.68 -10.45
CA ILE A 239 -14.31 5.82 -11.24
C ILE A 239 -13.12 6.61 -11.80
N GLY A 240 -12.13 6.95 -10.97
CA GLY A 240 -10.94 7.69 -11.41
C GLY A 240 -10.15 6.97 -12.52
N PRO A 241 -9.68 5.73 -12.29
CA PRO A 241 -9.05 4.92 -13.33
C PRO A 241 -9.93 4.69 -14.57
N GLY A 242 -11.25 4.53 -14.38
CA GLY A 242 -12.21 4.37 -15.46
C GLY A 242 -12.31 5.62 -16.35
N LEU A 243 -12.31 6.82 -15.77
CA LEU A 243 -12.30 8.08 -16.51
C LEU A 243 -11.03 8.22 -17.36
N LEU A 244 -9.87 7.88 -16.81
CA LEU A 244 -8.60 7.88 -17.55
C LEU A 244 -8.63 6.89 -18.73
N PHE A 245 -9.06 5.66 -18.47
CA PHE A 245 -9.18 4.63 -19.50
C PHE A 245 -10.16 5.04 -20.62
N LEU A 246 -11.33 5.56 -20.27
CA LEU A 246 -12.32 6.04 -21.23
C LEU A 246 -11.81 7.24 -22.02
N ASN A 247 -11.11 8.17 -21.39
CA ASN A 247 -10.52 9.32 -22.07
C ASN A 247 -9.53 8.87 -23.15
N GLN A 248 -8.65 7.92 -22.82
CA GLN A 248 -7.73 7.32 -23.79
C GLN A 248 -8.44 6.55 -24.90
N TYR A 249 -9.52 5.83 -24.57
CA TYR A 249 -10.32 5.13 -25.57
C TYR A 249 -10.94 6.08 -26.61
N PHE A 250 -11.34 7.28 -26.19
CA PHE A 250 -11.85 8.34 -27.07
C PHE A 250 -10.76 9.30 -27.58
N ASN A 251 -9.54 8.80 -27.80
CA ASN A 251 -8.41 9.56 -28.35
C ASN A 251 -8.06 10.83 -27.56
N ASN A 252 -8.14 10.77 -26.22
CA ASN A 252 -7.80 11.87 -25.32
C ASN A 252 -8.59 13.15 -25.60
N PHE A 253 -9.93 13.03 -25.60
CA PHE A 253 -10.85 14.15 -25.78
C PHE A 253 -10.59 15.30 -24.78
N ILE A 254 -10.21 14.94 -23.55
CA ILE A 254 -9.72 15.88 -22.52
C ILE A 254 -8.23 15.61 -22.30
N ASP A 255 -7.48 16.65 -21.96
CA ASP A 255 -6.08 16.52 -21.55
C ASP A 255 -5.92 15.47 -20.43
N GLU A 256 -5.07 14.46 -20.67
CA GLU A 256 -4.88 13.33 -19.75
C GLU A 256 -4.37 13.77 -18.36
N HIS A 257 -3.59 14.83 -18.27
CA HIS A 257 -3.09 15.35 -17.00
C HIS A 257 -4.20 16.03 -16.19
N ILE A 258 -5.15 16.71 -16.84
CA ILE A 258 -6.35 17.23 -16.17
C ILE A 258 -7.21 16.08 -15.64
N VAL A 259 -7.45 15.05 -16.47
CA VAL A 259 -8.22 13.86 -16.06
C VAL A 259 -7.52 13.14 -14.91
N LEU A 260 -6.18 13.09 -14.90
CA LEU A 260 -5.40 12.50 -13.81
C LEU A 260 -5.58 13.26 -12.49
N TRP A 261 -5.58 14.59 -12.50
CA TRP A 261 -5.89 15.38 -11.31
C TRP A 261 -7.31 15.16 -10.81
N ILE A 262 -8.29 15.10 -11.72
CA ILE A 262 -9.68 14.78 -11.37
C ILE A 262 -9.75 13.40 -10.72
N ALA A 263 -9.09 12.39 -11.32
CA ALA A 263 -9.02 11.04 -10.78
C ALA A 263 -8.39 11.02 -9.38
N MET A 264 -7.26 11.72 -9.18
CA MET A 264 -6.60 11.84 -7.88
C MET A 264 -7.55 12.40 -6.81
N VAL A 265 -8.22 13.52 -7.10
CA VAL A 265 -9.14 14.17 -6.16
C VAL A 265 -10.32 13.27 -5.83
N LEU A 266 -10.91 12.62 -6.83
CA LEU A 266 -12.01 11.68 -6.62
C LEU A 266 -11.58 10.50 -5.74
N SER A 267 -10.44 9.87 -6.06
CA SER A 267 -9.90 8.75 -5.28
C SER A 267 -9.57 9.15 -3.84
N LEU A 268 -9.03 10.35 -3.62
CA LEU A 268 -8.72 10.85 -2.28
C LEU A 268 -9.98 11.13 -1.46
N LEU A 269 -10.97 11.78 -2.05
CA LEU A 269 -12.26 12.05 -1.39
C LEU A 269 -12.99 10.76 -1.04
N ASP A 270 -12.96 9.79 -1.94
CA ASP A 270 -13.57 8.48 -1.77
C ASP A 270 -12.88 7.67 -0.66
N LEU A 271 -11.54 7.60 -0.65
CA LEU A 271 -10.77 6.97 0.43
C LEU A 271 -11.06 7.65 1.78
N THR A 272 -11.03 8.98 1.83
CA THR A 272 -11.23 9.75 3.07
C THR A 272 -12.64 9.55 3.62
N ARG A 273 -13.66 9.63 2.75
CA ARG A 273 -15.06 9.35 3.14
C ARG A 273 -15.23 7.93 3.63
N TYR A 274 -14.66 6.96 2.92
CA TYR A 274 -14.74 5.55 3.30
C TYR A 274 -14.12 5.30 4.67
N CYS A 275 -12.86 5.72 4.88
CA CYS A 275 -12.16 5.50 6.14
C CYS A 275 -12.86 6.21 7.31
N THR A 276 -13.26 7.47 7.12
CA THR A 276 -13.96 8.24 8.16
C THR A 276 -15.31 7.59 8.51
N GLY A 277 -16.09 7.22 7.49
CA GLY A 277 -17.40 6.60 7.68
C GLY A 277 -17.31 5.28 8.44
N VAL A 278 -16.41 4.38 8.03
CA VAL A 278 -16.23 3.09 8.70
C VAL A 278 -15.70 3.27 10.12
N CYS A 279 -14.71 4.13 10.33
CA CYS A 279 -14.17 4.38 11.67
C CYS A 279 -15.26 4.86 12.63
N LEU A 280 -16.10 5.81 12.20
CA LEU A 280 -17.20 6.33 13.02
C LEU A 280 -18.30 5.27 13.25
N GLN A 281 -18.63 4.45 12.26
CA GLN A 281 -19.61 3.37 12.40
C GLN A 281 -19.15 2.31 13.41
N ILE A 282 -17.91 1.84 13.29
CA ILE A 282 -17.35 0.85 14.22
C ILE A 282 -17.21 1.45 15.61
N ALA A 283 -16.70 2.69 15.74
CA ALA A 283 -16.59 3.38 17.01
C ALA A 283 -17.95 3.54 17.70
N SER A 284 -18.99 3.91 16.96
CA SER A 284 -20.35 4.01 17.46
C SER A 284 -20.92 2.67 17.90
N HIS A 285 -20.67 1.60 17.13
CA HIS A 285 -21.13 0.25 17.45
C HIS A 285 -20.46 -0.31 18.71
N LEU A 286 -19.15 -0.15 18.82
CA LEU A 286 -18.36 -0.59 19.97
C LEU A 286 -18.43 0.37 21.18
N ARG A 287 -19.06 1.54 21.02
CA ARG A 287 -19.15 2.62 22.02
C ARG A 287 -17.78 3.10 22.51
N ILE A 288 -16.81 3.19 21.61
CA ILE A 288 -15.46 3.69 21.88
C ILE A 288 -15.24 5.05 21.20
N ARG A 289 -14.27 5.82 21.68
CA ARG A 289 -13.82 7.06 21.04
C ARG A 289 -12.59 6.76 20.21
N VAL A 290 -12.58 7.18 18.94
CA VAL A 290 -11.50 6.86 17.98
C VAL A 290 -10.12 7.29 18.51
N PHE A 291 -10.02 8.47 19.12
CA PHE A 291 -8.75 9.06 19.56
C PHE A 291 -8.61 9.18 21.08
N SER A 292 -9.36 8.41 21.86
CA SER A 292 -9.31 8.49 23.33
C SER A 292 -9.54 7.12 23.96
N ILE A 293 -8.62 6.74 24.85
CA ILE A 293 -8.76 5.57 25.70
C ILE A 293 -9.52 5.99 26.96
N THR A 294 -10.62 5.31 27.28
CA THR A 294 -11.31 5.50 28.55
C THR A 294 -10.43 4.93 29.67
N PRO A 295 -10.02 5.71 30.67
CA PRO A 295 -9.30 5.18 31.82
C PRO A 295 -10.15 4.11 32.51
N GLN A 296 -9.53 3.01 32.92
CA GLN A 296 -10.23 2.04 33.77
C GLN A 296 -10.64 2.74 35.07
N SER A 297 -11.91 2.62 35.45
CA SER A 297 -12.32 3.01 36.80
C SER A 297 -11.62 2.09 37.78
N ASN A 298 -10.80 2.64 38.68
CA ASN A 298 -10.27 1.90 39.82
C ASN A 298 -11.43 1.54 40.77
N THR A 299 -12.16 0.46 40.47
CA THR A 299 -13.21 -0.10 41.33
C THR A 299 -12.66 -1.12 42.34
N HIS A 300 -11.40 -0.97 42.75
CA HIS A 300 -10.84 -1.69 43.89
C HIS A 300 -9.96 -0.75 44.73
N GLN A 301 -10.62 -0.03 45.63
CA GLN A 301 -10.13 0.35 46.95
C GLN A 301 -11.35 0.88 47.71
N ASP A 302 -12.08 -0.04 48.34
CA ASP A 302 -12.67 0.05 49.68
C ASP A 302 -13.44 -1.25 49.99
#